data_AF-A0A974YBH3-F1
#
_entry.id   AF-A0A974YBH3-F1
#
_cell.length_a   1.000
_cell.length_b   1.000
_cell.length_c   1.000
_cell.angle_alpha   90.00
_cell.angle_beta   90.00
_cell.angle_gamma   90.00
#
_symmetry.space_group_name_H-M   'P 1'
#
loop_
_entity.id
_entity.type
_entity.pdbx_description
1 polymer ?
#
loop_
_entity_poly.entity_id
_entity_poly.type
_entity_poly.pdbx_seq_one_letter_code
_entity_poly.pdbx_strand_id
1 'polypeptide(L)'
;MLIPLQARLRPRLLGSAVVTLLVFAILPSSWPANSRMLVGWDIGVAFYLFLAWTMALRSSPTQMQERATQEDESGVVVLALTLAASVASLAAIAVELTNIHNSQADQQGFHLTIAGITILCSWFFVHTIYAIHYAHEYYGDDGERQGLAFPGKGEPDYWDFLYFSFNLGAAAQTSDVVIVSRRMRRLVLAHTILAFLFNTTILALAVNVGAGLL
;
A
#
# COMPACT_ATOMS: atom_id res chain seq x y z
N MET A 1 -1.11 -13.97 31.44
CA MET A 1 -0.41 -14.08 30.14
C MET A 1 -0.65 -12.76 29.41
N LEU A 2 0.11 -11.74 29.80
CA LEU A 2 0.00 -10.39 29.24
C LEU A 2 0.84 -10.39 27.97
N ILE A 3 0.17 -10.26 26.83
CA ILE A 3 0.82 -9.97 25.54
C ILE A 3 1.67 -8.73 25.79
N PRO A 4 3.01 -8.77 25.63
CA PRO A 4 3.78 -7.55 25.66
C PRO A 4 3.40 -6.80 24.39
N LEU A 5 2.39 -5.95 24.52
CA LEU A 5 1.98 -4.92 23.57
C LEU A 5 3.06 -3.81 23.56
N GLN A 6 4.34 -4.23 23.56
CA GLN A 6 5.46 -3.36 23.33
C GLN A 6 5.28 -2.84 21.92
N ALA A 7 4.85 -1.59 21.87
CA ALA A 7 4.63 -0.78 20.69
C ALA A 7 5.94 -0.57 19.90
N ARG A 8 6.46 -1.65 19.31
CA ARG A 8 7.26 -1.62 18.09
C ARG A 8 6.37 -1.65 16.84
N LEU A 9 5.11 -1.25 17.00
CA LEU A 9 4.22 -0.94 15.90
C LEU A 9 4.84 0.22 15.12
N ARG A 10 5.01 0.05 13.81
CA ARG A 10 5.67 1.02 12.92
C ARG A 10 5.11 2.42 13.20
N PRO A 11 5.91 3.38 13.72
CA PRO A 11 5.39 4.67 14.18
C PRO A 11 4.67 5.44 13.07
N ARG A 12 5.09 5.22 11.81
CA ARG A 12 4.42 5.75 10.61
C ARG A 12 3.00 5.22 10.45
N LEU A 13 2.79 3.91 10.61
CA LEU A 13 1.45 3.30 10.48
C LEU A 13 0.54 3.73 11.63
N LEU A 14 1.05 3.77 12.86
CA LEU A 14 0.27 4.24 14.00
C LEU A 14 -0.13 5.71 13.85
N GLY A 15 0.82 6.57 13.49
CA GLY A 15 0.52 7.98 13.22
C GLY A 15 -0.54 8.14 12.14
N SER A 16 -0.45 7.33 11.08
CA SER A 16 -1.43 7.35 9.98
C SER A 16 -2.81 6.85 10.39
N ALA A 17 -2.89 5.80 11.21
CA ALA A 17 -4.15 5.31 11.77
C ALA A 17 -4.80 6.37 12.68
N VAL A 18 -4.02 7.06 13.51
CA VAL A 18 -4.50 8.16 14.34
C VAL A 18 -5.03 9.30 13.45
N VAL A 19 -4.29 9.69 12.41
CA VAL A 19 -4.75 10.70 11.44
C VAL A 19 -6.07 10.29 10.79
N THR A 20 -6.21 9.05 10.33
CA THR A 20 -7.47 8.53 9.77
C THR A 20 -8.64 8.65 10.76
N LEU A 21 -8.44 8.24 12.01
CA LEU A 21 -9.49 8.32 13.03
C LEU A 21 -9.87 9.76 13.37
N LEU A 22 -8.89 10.66 13.45
CA LEU A 22 -9.13 12.09 13.69
C LEU A 22 -9.90 12.73 12.54
N VAL A 23 -9.50 12.48 11.29
CA VAL A 23 -10.21 12.98 10.11
C VAL A 23 -11.64 12.47 10.09
N PHE A 24 -11.84 11.17 10.31
CA PHE A 24 -13.18 10.59 10.40
C PHE A 24 -14.02 11.30 11.46
N ALA A 25 -13.48 11.52 12.66
CA ALA A 25 -14.19 12.16 13.77
C ALA A 25 -14.52 13.64 13.52
N ILE A 26 -13.66 14.38 12.83
CA ILE A 26 -13.82 15.82 12.57
C ILE A 26 -14.79 16.09 11.42
N LEU A 27 -14.85 15.20 10.42
CA LEU A 27 -15.74 15.39 9.28
C LEU A 27 -17.23 15.45 9.70
N PRO A 28 -18.05 16.31 9.07
CA PRO A 28 -19.44 16.51 9.45
C PRO A 28 -20.23 15.21 9.48
N SER A 29 -21.04 15.01 10.53
CA SER A 29 -21.93 13.83 10.64
C SER A 29 -23.05 13.81 9.60
N SER A 30 -23.28 14.93 8.90
CA SER A 30 -24.19 15.01 7.76
C SER A 30 -23.70 14.25 6.53
N TRP A 31 -22.39 13.95 6.45
CA TRP A 31 -21.85 13.12 5.37
C TRP A 31 -22.10 11.63 5.64
N PRO A 32 -22.36 10.82 4.59
CA PRO A 32 -22.44 9.38 4.73
C PRO A 32 -21.18 8.82 5.41
N ALA A 33 -21.37 7.83 6.28
CA ALA A 33 -20.25 7.23 7.01
C ALA A 33 -19.19 6.65 6.07
N ASN A 34 -19.61 6.11 4.92
CA ASN A 34 -18.71 5.56 3.91
C ASN A 34 -17.79 6.63 3.30
N SER A 35 -18.34 7.78 2.88
CA SER A 35 -17.55 8.90 2.35
C SER A 35 -16.56 9.46 3.38
N ARG A 36 -17.00 9.60 4.66
CA ARG A 36 -16.10 10.03 5.75
C ARG A 36 -14.96 9.05 5.98
N MET A 37 -15.27 7.76 5.89
CA MET A 37 -14.27 6.69 6.05
C MET A 37 -13.27 6.69 4.90
N LEU A 38 -13.73 6.87 3.65
CA LEU A 38 -12.86 6.97 2.47
C LEU A 38 -11.95 8.20 2.53
N VAL A 39 -12.48 9.38 2.89
CA VAL A 39 -11.64 10.58 3.06
C VAL A 39 -10.64 10.42 4.21
N GLY A 40 -11.06 9.80 5.32
CA GLY A 40 -10.15 9.46 6.42
C GLY A 40 -9.05 8.48 6.00
N TRP A 41 -9.40 7.48 5.20
CA TRP A 41 -8.47 6.53 4.61
C TRP A 41 -7.47 7.25 3.70
N ASP A 42 -7.94 8.07 2.75
CA ASP A 42 -7.11 8.79 1.80
C ASP A 42 -6.10 9.71 2.49
N ILE A 43 -6.54 10.50 3.47
CA ILE A 43 -5.65 11.40 4.22
C ILE A 43 -4.63 10.60 5.05
N GLY A 44 -5.06 9.51 5.71
CA GLY A 44 -4.15 8.66 6.46
C GLY A 44 -3.11 7.96 5.57
N VAL A 45 -3.54 7.43 4.42
CA VAL A 45 -2.65 6.79 3.45
C VAL A 45 -1.69 7.82 2.83
N ALA A 46 -2.16 9.00 2.46
CA ALA A 46 -1.31 10.08 1.96
C ALA A 46 -0.25 10.48 3.00
N PHE A 47 -0.64 10.58 4.27
CA PHE A 47 0.29 10.84 5.36
C PHE A 47 1.31 9.71 5.53
N TYR A 48 0.87 8.45 5.48
CA TYR A 48 1.78 7.30 5.50
C TYR A 48 2.78 7.35 4.35
N LEU A 49 2.28 7.53 3.12
CA LEU A 49 3.08 7.57 1.90
C LEU A 49 4.12 8.69 1.99
N PHE A 50 3.73 9.87 2.46
CA PHE A 50 4.66 10.97 2.70
C PHE A 50 5.78 10.56 3.67
N LEU A 51 5.45 9.96 4.82
CA LEU A 51 6.45 9.50 5.79
C LEU A 51 7.32 8.34 5.27
N ALA A 52 6.74 7.44 4.48
CA ALA A 52 7.43 6.29 3.91
C ALA A 52 8.41 6.73 2.82
N TRP A 53 7.98 7.60 1.91
CA TRP A 53 8.81 8.12 0.83
C TRP A 53 9.90 9.06 1.36
N THR A 54 9.60 9.94 2.32
CA THR A 54 10.64 10.77 2.94
C THR A 54 11.71 9.93 3.65
N MET A 55 11.34 8.80 4.25
CA MET A 55 12.31 7.84 4.78
C MET A 55 13.09 7.18 3.63
N ALA A 56 12.41 6.66 2.61
CA ALA A 56 13.04 5.97 1.50
C ALA A 56 14.11 6.84 0.81
N LEU A 57 13.76 8.10 0.51
CA LEU A 57 14.62 9.09 -0.16
C LEU A 57 15.84 9.53 0.65
N ARG A 58 15.83 9.34 1.97
CA ARG A 58 16.89 9.80 2.88
C ARG A 58 17.72 8.67 3.46
N SER A 59 17.44 7.42 3.07
CA SER A 59 18.06 6.26 3.68
C SER A 59 19.29 5.80 2.91
N SER A 60 20.39 5.58 3.63
CA SER A 60 21.54 4.85 3.08
C SER A 60 21.35 3.34 3.21
N PRO A 61 22.06 2.52 2.41
CA PRO A 61 22.09 1.06 2.58
C PRO A 61 22.40 0.60 4.01
N THR A 62 23.34 1.28 4.70
CA THR A 62 23.66 1.00 6.11
C THR A 62 22.46 1.19 7.03
N GLN A 63 21.70 2.27 6.85
CA GLN A 63 20.48 2.50 7.62
C GLN A 63 19.36 1.50 7.29
N MET A 64 19.36 0.96 6.07
CA MET A 64 18.43 -0.10 5.68
C MET A 64 18.77 -1.42 6.39
N GLN A 65 20.05 -1.78 6.46
CA GLN A 65 20.55 -2.95 7.23
C GLN A 65 20.22 -2.83 8.72
N GLU A 66 20.50 -1.67 9.33
CA GLU A 66 20.15 -1.40 10.73
C GLU A 66 18.65 -1.54 11.01
N ARG A 67 17.79 -1.13 10.08
CA ARG A 67 16.34 -1.31 10.23
C ARG A 67 15.90 -2.74 10.02
N ALA A 68 16.55 -3.46 9.10
CA ALA A 68 16.22 -4.86 8.85
C ALA A 68 16.47 -5.71 10.10
N THR A 69 17.61 -5.52 10.76
CA THR A 69 17.96 -6.22 12.02
C THR A 69 17.08 -5.87 13.23
N GLN A 70 16.37 -4.74 13.21
CA GLN A 70 15.53 -4.29 14.33
C GLN A 70 14.06 -4.73 14.27
N GLU A 71 13.58 -5.20 13.11
CA GLU A 71 12.14 -5.31 12.79
C GLU A 71 11.56 -6.75 12.77
N ASP A 72 12.20 -7.73 13.42
CA ASP A 72 12.10 -9.13 12.97
C ASP A 72 11.05 -10.04 13.65
N GLU A 73 9.78 -9.63 13.75
CA GLU A 73 8.70 -10.61 14.07
C GLU A 73 7.28 -10.16 13.67
N SER A 74 7.01 -8.85 13.59
CA SER A 74 5.66 -8.31 13.30
C SER A 74 5.44 -7.91 11.83
N GLY A 75 6.48 -7.91 10.99
CA GLY A 75 6.45 -7.36 9.63
C GLY A 75 5.42 -8.03 8.70
N VAL A 76 5.31 -9.36 8.74
CA VAL A 76 4.36 -10.11 7.88
C VAL A 76 2.91 -9.89 8.30
N VAL A 77 2.63 -9.81 9.60
CA VAL A 77 1.27 -9.55 10.11
C VAL A 77 0.84 -8.13 9.73
N VAL A 78 1.72 -7.15 9.91
CA VAL A 78 1.48 -5.77 9.53
C VAL A 78 1.27 -5.63 8.02
N LEU A 79 2.07 -6.33 7.21
CA LEU A 79 1.86 -6.44 5.77
C LEU A 79 0.46 -6.99 5.47
N ALA A 80 0.11 -8.17 6.00
CA ALA A 80 -1.19 -8.79 5.74
C ALA A 80 -2.37 -7.88 6.11
N LEU A 81 -2.30 -7.21 7.27
CA LEU A 81 -3.35 -6.29 7.73
C LEU A 81 -3.48 -5.05 6.83
N THR A 82 -2.36 -4.46 6.43
CA THR A 82 -2.36 -3.27 5.56
C THR A 82 -2.84 -3.59 4.15
N LEU A 83 -2.49 -4.76 3.61
CA LEU A 83 -3.02 -5.26 2.34
C LEU A 83 -4.51 -5.55 2.42
N ALA A 84 -4.96 -6.21 3.50
CA ALA A 84 -6.38 -6.47 3.72
C ALA A 84 -7.20 -5.18 3.82
N ALA A 85 -6.70 -4.17 4.55
CA ALA A 85 -7.33 -2.85 4.62
C ALA A 85 -7.41 -2.16 3.25
N SER A 86 -6.36 -2.30 2.43
CA SER A 86 -6.34 -1.76 1.06
C SER A 86 -7.38 -2.45 0.16
N VAL A 87 -7.52 -3.77 0.26
CA VAL A 87 -8.57 -4.51 -0.46
C VAL A 87 -9.96 -4.13 0.03
N ALA A 88 -10.15 -3.97 1.34
CA ALA A 88 -11.41 -3.51 1.92
C ALA A 88 -11.80 -2.11 1.41
N SER A 89 -10.83 -1.23 1.16
CA SER A 89 -11.09 0.08 0.54
C SER A 89 -11.74 -0.03 -0.85
N LEU A 90 -11.38 -1.04 -1.66
CA LEU A 90 -12.01 -1.27 -2.96
C LEU A 90 -13.49 -1.68 -2.83
N ALA A 91 -13.82 -2.47 -1.81
CA ALA A 91 -15.21 -2.80 -1.50
C ALA A 91 -15.99 -1.56 -1.05
N ALA A 92 -15.38 -0.71 -0.22
CA ALA A 92 -15.97 0.57 0.21
C ALA A 92 -16.19 1.51 -0.99
N ILE A 93 -15.28 1.53 -1.97
CA ILE A 93 -15.46 2.26 -3.24
C ILE A 93 -16.65 1.69 -4.02
N ALA A 94 -16.76 0.36 -4.15
CA ALA A 94 -17.90 -0.24 -4.84
C ALA A 94 -19.24 0.20 -4.22
N VAL A 95 -19.32 0.24 -2.89
CA VAL A 95 -20.49 0.75 -2.14
C VAL A 95 -20.68 2.26 -2.34
N GLU A 96 -19.60 3.04 -2.41
CA GLU A 96 -19.70 4.48 -2.68
C GLU A 96 -20.31 4.74 -4.07
N LEU A 97 -19.85 3.97 -5.07
CA LEU A 97 -20.23 4.15 -6.47
C LEU A 97 -21.66 3.69 -6.77
N THR A 98 -22.23 2.72 -6.04
CA THR A 98 -23.64 2.33 -6.23
C THR A 98 -24.61 3.45 -5.88
N ASN A 99 -24.25 4.31 -4.92
CA ASN A 99 -25.09 5.43 -4.46
C ASN A 99 -25.09 6.64 -5.42
N ILE A 100 -24.21 6.67 -6.42
CA ILE A 100 -24.09 7.78 -7.38
C ILE A 100 -25.36 7.97 -8.21
N HIS A 101 -26.05 6.87 -8.57
CA HIS A 101 -27.25 6.91 -9.42
C HIS A 101 -28.43 7.67 -8.79
N ASN A 102 -28.47 7.77 -7.46
CA ASN A 102 -29.53 8.46 -6.72
C ASN A 102 -29.10 9.85 -6.21
N SER A 103 -27.88 10.28 -6.51
CA SER A 103 -27.28 11.50 -5.99
C SER A 103 -27.49 12.69 -6.94
N GLN A 104 -27.57 13.91 -6.39
CA GLN A 104 -27.60 15.14 -7.21
C GLN A 104 -26.30 15.27 -8.02
N ALA A 105 -26.36 15.89 -9.20
CA ALA A 105 -25.21 16.01 -10.12
C ALA A 105 -23.92 16.54 -9.45
N ASP A 106 -24.04 17.52 -8.55
CA ASP A 106 -22.90 18.07 -7.80
C ASP A 106 -22.26 17.07 -6.82
N GLN A 107 -23.04 16.13 -6.29
CA GLN A 107 -22.54 15.06 -5.41
C GLN A 107 -21.90 13.91 -6.19
N GLN A 108 -22.34 13.67 -7.43
CA GLN A 108 -21.77 12.62 -8.28
C GLN A 108 -20.28 12.86 -8.57
N GLY A 109 -19.91 14.11 -8.89
CA GLY A 109 -18.51 14.48 -9.12
C GLY A 109 -17.63 14.28 -7.88
N PHE A 110 -18.18 14.56 -6.69
CA PHE A 110 -17.49 14.35 -5.42
C PHE A 110 -17.23 12.87 -5.13
N HIS A 111 -18.24 12.01 -5.24
CA HIS A 111 -18.10 10.57 -5.04
C HIS A 111 -17.12 9.94 -6.03
N LEU A 112 -17.17 10.34 -7.30
CA LEU A 112 -16.24 9.88 -8.32
C LEU A 112 -14.79 10.31 -8.02
N THR A 113 -14.61 11.56 -7.55
CA THR A 113 -13.30 12.09 -7.20
C THR A 113 -12.70 11.34 -6.01
N ILE A 114 -13.47 11.12 -4.94
CA ILE A 114 -13.01 10.33 -3.79
C ILE A 114 -12.66 8.92 -4.23
N ALA A 115 -13.54 8.25 -4.97
CA ALA A 115 -13.28 6.90 -5.46
C ALA A 115 -11.96 6.81 -6.27
N GLY A 116 -11.72 7.77 -7.18
CA GLY A 116 -10.48 7.85 -7.94
C GLY A 116 -9.25 8.06 -7.06
N ILE A 117 -9.32 8.97 -6.09
CA ILE A 117 -8.23 9.23 -5.14
C ILE A 117 -7.95 8.00 -4.28
N THR A 118 -8.99 7.35 -3.75
CA THR A 118 -8.85 6.13 -2.96
C THR A 118 -8.20 5.01 -3.75
N ILE A 119 -8.60 4.80 -5.01
CA ILE A 119 -7.96 3.80 -5.88
C ILE A 119 -6.46 4.08 -6.02
N LEU A 120 -6.09 5.33 -6.35
CA LEU A 120 -4.69 5.72 -6.53
C LEU A 120 -3.89 5.59 -5.22
N CYS A 121 -4.44 6.06 -4.11
CA CYS A 121 -3.81 5.99 -2.79
C CYS A 121 -3.57 4.53 -2.38
N SER A 122 -4.59 3.68 -2.48
CA SER A 122 -4.49 2.26 -2.14
C SER A 122 -3.51 1.51 -3.04
N TRP A 123 -3.47 1.82 -4.35
CA TRP A 123 -2.49 1.25 -5.28
C TRP A 123 -1.05 1.63 -4.90
N PHE A 124 -0.77 2.92 -4.71
CA PHE A 124 0.56 3.40 -4.29
C PHE A 124 0.99 2.83 -2.94
N PHE A 125 0.05 2.73 -2.00
CA PHE A 125 0.29 2.22 -0.65
C PHE A 125 0.70 0.75 -0.66
N VAL A 126 -0.03 -0.10 -1.38
CA VAL A 126 0.31 -1.54 -1.52
C VAL A 126 1.72 -1.71 -2.07
N HIS A 127 2.06 -1.03 -3.17
CA HIS A 127 3.37 -1.20 -3.81
C HIS A 127 4.51 -0.57 -3.00
N THR A 128 4.26 0.53 -2.29
CA THR A 128 5.25 1.12 -1.37
C THR A 128 5.53 0.18 -0.19
N ILE A 129 4.49 -0.44 0.38
CA ILE A 129 4.65 -1.39 1.48
C ILE A 129 5.41 -2.64 1.02
N TYR A 130 5.10 -3.18 -0.15
CA TYR A 130 5.86 -4.30 -0.72
C TYR A 130 7.31 -3.93 -0.98
N ALA A 131 7.60 -2.73 -1.50
CA ALA A 131 8.98 -2.26 -1.69
C ALA A 131 9.77 -2.25 -0.37
N ILE A 132 9.18 -1.73 0.70
CA ILE A 132 9.81 -1.72 2.03
C ILE A 132 9.99 -3.16 2.55
N HIS A 133 9.04 -4.06 2.28
CA HIS A 133 9.14 -5.45 2.70
C HIS A 133 10.21 -6.22 1.92
N TYR A 134 10.37 -5.96 0.62
CA TYR A 134 11.47 -6.50 -0.18
C TYR A 134 12.82 -6.04 0.36
N ALA A 135 12.96 -4.75 0.68
CA ALA A 135 14.19 -4.22 1.27
C ALA A 135 14.52 -4.88 2.61
N HIS A 136 13.52 -5.07 3.46
CA HIS A 136 13.68 -5.74 4.75
C HIS A 136 14.10 -7.22 4.58
N GLU A 137 13.45 -7.96 3.67
CA GLU A 137 13.80 -9.35 3.38
C GLU A 137 15.18 -9.49 2.72
N TYR A 138 15.59 -8.51 1.90
CA TYR A 138 16.91 -8.46 1.28
C TYR A 138 18.03 -8.23 2.30
N TYR A 139 17.82 -7.31 3.24
CA TYR A 139 18.83 -6.89 4.21
C TYR A 139 18.75 -7.60 5.57
N GLY A 140 17.68 -8.34 5.86
CA GLY A 140 17.46 -9.03 7.13
C GLY A 140 17.99 -10.46 7.19
N ASP A 141 18.36 -11.06 6.06
CA ASP A 141 18.97 -12.39 6.01
C ASP A 141 20.50 -12.24 6.00
N ASP A 142 21.17 -12.60 7.09
CA ASP A 142 22.64 -12.52 7.28
C ASP A 142 23.46 -13.47 6.34
N GLY A 143 22.84 -14.03 5.30
CA GLY A 143 23.42 -15.03 4.40
C GLY A 143 23.75 -14.54 2.98
N GLU A 144 24.45 -15.39 2.20
CA GLU A 144 24.87 -15.12 0.80
C GLU A 144 23.74 -14.97 -0.23
N ARG A 145 22.46 -15.03 0.16
CA ARG A 145 21.33 -15.05 -0.78
C ARG A 145 20.27 -14.03 -0.44
N GLN A 146 20.60 -12.77 -0.70
CA GLN A 146 19.78 -11.57 -0.58
C GLN A 146 18.48 -11.57 -1.44
N GLY A 147 17.88 -12.72 -1.79
CA GLY A 147 16.54 -12.85 -2.40
C GLY A 147 16.37 -12.36 -3.84
N LEU A 148 16.96 -11.21 -4.18
CA LEU A 148 16.94 -10.48 -5.42
C LEU A 148 18.38 -10.20 -5.85
N ALA A 149 18.65 -10.24 -7.15
CA ALA A 149 19.90 -9.82 -7.75
C ALA A 149 19.62 -8.59 -8.62
N PHE A 150 20.11 -7.44 -8.18
CA PHE A 150 20.01 -6.17 -8.91
C PHE A 150 21.16 -6.04 -9.91
N PRO A 151 20.92 -5.51 -11.12
CA PRO A 151 21.97 -5.27 -12.08
C PRO A 151 22.87 -4.09 -11.67
N GLY A 152 24.12 -4.10 -12.14
CA GLY A 152 25.09 -3.05 -11.85
C GLY A 152 26.03 -3.35 -10.68
N LYS A 153 26.71 -2.31 -10.19
CA LYS A 153 27.62 -2.37 -9.03
C LYS A 153 27.10 -1.42 -7.95
N GLY A 154 26.89 -1.93 -6.75
CA GLY A 154 26.42 -1.15 -5.60
C GLY A 154 25.48 -1.95 -4.72
N GLU A 155 25.28 -1.49 -3.49
CA GLU A 155 24.22 -2.01 -2.62
C GLU A 155 22.89 -1.34 -3.02
N PRO A 156 21.79 -2.10 -3.20
CA PRO A 156 20.53 -1.54 -3.67
C PRO A 156 19.88 -0.62 -2.62
N ASP A 157 19.43 0.55 -3.04
CA ASP A 157 18.70 1.45 -2.15
C ASP A 157 17.17 1.26 -2.29
N TYR A 158 16.38 2.07 -1.58
CA TYR A 158 14.92 1.95 -1.67
C TYR A 158 14.37 2.21 -3.08
N TRP A 159 15.05 2.96 -3.96
CA TRP A 159 14.61 3.15 -5.33
C TRP A 159 14.63 1.85 -6.12
N ASP A 160 15.63 1.01 -5.91
CA ASP A 160 15.72 -0.30 -6.56
C ASP A 160 14.53 -1.20 -6.16
N PHE A 161 14.17 -1.20 -4.88
CA PHE A 161 13.00 -1.96 -4.40
C PHE A 161 11.66 -1.34 -4.83
N LEU A 162 11.56 -0.01 -4.89
CA LEU A 162 10.39 0.69 -5.42
C LEU A 162 10.23 0.37 -6.91
N TYR A 163 11.30 0.45 -7.69
CA TYR A 163 11.32 0.07 -9.10
C TYR A 163 10.85 -1.37 -9.31
N PHE A 164 11.39 -2.33 -8.55
CA PHE A 164 10.96 -3.72 -8.62
C PHE A 164 9.47 -3.90 -8.26
N SER A 165 9.04 -3.30 -7.15
CA SER A 165 7.67 -3.41 -6.64
C SER A 165 6.62 -2.78 -7.57
N PHE A 166 6.89 -1.58 -8.08
CA PHE A 166 5.96 -0.87 -8.96
C PHE A 166 5.91 -1.48 -10.38
N ASN A 167 6.99 -2.08 -10.88
CA ASN A 167 6.94 -2.88 -12.11
C ASN A 167 5.97 -4.06 -11.98
N LEU A 168 6.06 -4.82 -10.88
CA LEU A 168 5.11 -5.90 -10.58
C LEU A 168 3.67 -5.37 -10.45
N GLY A 169 3.49 -4.24 -9.76
CA GLY A 169 2.20 -3.59 -9.58
C GLY A 169 1.53 -3.14 -10.88
N ALA A 170 2.32 -2.56 -11.77
CA ALA A 170 1.88 -2.18 -13.12
C ALA A 170 1.68 -3.38 -14.06
N ALA A 171 1.98 -4.60 -13.60
CA ALA A 171 2.05 -5.81 -14.42
C ALA A 171 3.02 -5.67 -15.62
N ALA A 172 4.06 -4.86 -15.46
CA ALA A 172 5.14 -4.70 -16.42
C ALA A 172 6.29 -5.64 -16.04
N GLN A 173 6.52 -6.69 -16.84
CA GLN A 173 7.64 -7.62 -16.61
C GLN A 173 8.97 -7.11 -17.20
N THR A 174 9.16 -5.79 -17.19
CA THR A 174 10.34 -5.10 -17.73
C THR A 174 11.46 -4.94 -16.71
N SER A 175 11.32 -5.48 -15.49
CA SER A 175 12.37 -5.40 -14.48
C SER A 175 13.58 -6.27 -14.88
N ASP A 176 14.76 -5.68 -14.82
CA ASP A 176 16.07 -6.31 -14.95
C ASP A 176 16.58 -6.95 -13.64
N VAL A 177 15.74 -6.96 -12.59
CA VAL A 177 16.00 -7.58 -11.29
C VAL A 177 15.62 -9.07 -11.30
N VAL A 178 16.54 -9.94 -10.88
CA VAL A 178 16.35 -11.40 -10.91
C VAL A 178 16.03 -11.95 -9.52
N ILE A 179 15.01 -12.81 -9.41
CA ILE A 179 14.64 -13.45 -8.14
C ILE A 179 15.47 -14.72 -7.91
N VAL A 180 16.36 -14.71 -6.91
CA VAL A 180 17.36 -15.78 -6.68
C VAL A 180 17.02 -16.73 -5.54
N SER A 181 16.10 -16.38 -4.63
CA SER A 181 15.71 -17.26 -3.50
C SER A 181 14.29 -17.83 -3.62
N ARG A 182 14.08 -19.03 -3.05
CA ARG A 182 12.75 -19.67 -3.01
C ARG A 182 11.75 -18.89 -2.15
N ARG A 183 12.21 -18.29 -1.05
CA ARG A 183 11.40 -17.47 -0.16
C ARG A 183 10.92 -16.21 -0.86
N MET A 184 11.82 -15.50 -1.54
CA MET A 184 11.50 -14.32 -2.34
C MET A 184 10.52 -14.64 -3.46
N ARG A 185 10.65 -15.78 -4.15
CA ARG A 185 9.67 -16.22 -5.17
C ARG A 185 8.24 -16.35 -4.63
N ARG A 186 8.05 -16.87 -3.42
CA ARG A 186 6.71 -17.00 -2.81
C ARG A 186 6.13 -15.63 -2.47
N LEU A 187 6.96 -14.72 -1.99
CA LEU A 187 6.56 -13.35 -1.65
C LEU A 187 6.18 -12.56 -2.91
N VAL A 188 6.99 -12.65 -3.98
CA VAL A 188 6.67 -12.08 -5.29
C VAL A 188 5.37 -12.67 -5.85
N LEU A 189 5.18 -13.99 -5.77
CA LEU A 189 3.93 -14.61 -6.23
C LEU A 189 2.70 -14.04 -5.51
N ALA A 190 2.76 -13.87 -4.19
CA ALA A 190 1.68 -13.26 -3.42
C ALA A 190 1.42 -11.81 -3.87
N HIS A 191 2.48 -11.02 -4.08
CA HIS A 191 2.37 -9.66 -4.58
C HIS A 191 1.75 -9.60 -5.98
N THR A 192 2.17 -10.46 -6.90
CA THR A 192 1.64 -10.51 -8.27
C THR A 192 0.17 -10.90 -8.31
N ILE A 193 -0.25 -11.89 -7.51
CA ILE A 193 -1.68 -12.26 -7.39
C ILE A 193 -2.49 -11.07 -6.89
N LEU A 194 -2.00 -10.39 -5.85
CA LEU A 194 -2.67 -9.21 -5.30
C LEU A 194 -2.76 -8.08 -6.34
N ALA A 195 -1.65 -7.77 -7.02
CA ALA A 195 -1.61 -6.72 -8.04
C ALA A 195 -2.60 -7.02 -9.19
N PHE A 196 -2.65 -8.27 -9.64
CA PHE A 196 -3.61 -8.72 -10.65
C PHE A 196 -5.06 -8.50 -10.21
N LEU A 197 -5.42 -8.94 -8.99
CA LEU A 197 -6.76 -8.76 -8.45
C LEU A 197 -7.12 -7.28 -8.28
N PHE A 198 -6.16 -6.47 -7.82
CA PHE A 198 -6.32 -5.03 -7.65
C PHE A 198 -6.60 -4.35 -8.98
N ASN A 199 -5.74 -4.57 -9.99
CA ASN A 199 -5.89 -4.01 -11.34
C ASN A 199 -7.20 -4.46 -12.01
N THR A 200 -7.58 -5.73 -11.85
CA THR A 200 -8.85 -6.26 -12.37
C THR A 200 -10.04 -5.59 -11.70
N THR A 201 -9.98 -5.36 -10.38
CA THR A 201 -11.05 -4.67 -9.64
C THR A 201 -11.18 -3.22 -10.08
N ILE A 202 -10.06 -2.49 -10.25
CA ILE A 202 -10.09 -1.13 -10.80
C ILE A 202 -10.78 -1.11 -12.16
N LEU A 203 -10.40 -2.01 -13.07
CA LEU A 203 -10.99 -2.09 -14.39
C LEU A 203 -12.50 -2.38 -14.32
N ALA A 204 -12.91 -3.31 -13.47
CA ALA A 204 -14.33 -3.64 -13.27
C ALA A 204 -15.12 -2.45 -12.73
N LEU A 205 -14.59 -1.73 -11.74
CA LEU A 205 -15.22 -0.52 -11.18
C LEU A 205 -15.30 0.59 -12.24
N ALA A 206 -14.24 0.80 -13.03
CA ALA A 206 -14.21 1.80 -14.09
C ALA A 206 -15.24 1.50 -15.18
N VAL A 207 -15.37 0.24 -15.62
CA VAL A 207 -16.40 -0.18 -16.59
C VAL A 207 -17.80 0.00 -16.02
N ASN A 208 -18.02 -0.38 -14.76
CA ASN A 208 -19.32 -0.22 -14.10
C ASN A 208 -19.74 1.25 -14.01
N VAL A 209 -18.82 2.15 -13.64
CA VAL A 209 -19.08 3.58 -13.62
C VAL A 209 -19.30 4.14 -15.02
N GLY A 210 -18.45 3.77 -15.98
CA GLY A 210 -18.58 4.23 -17.36
C GLY A 210 -19.90 3.82 -18.01
N ALA A 211 -20.35 2.58 -17.77
CA ALA A 211 -21.63 2.08 -18.25
C ALA A 211 -22.83 2.78 -17.56
N GLY A 212 -22.70 3.21 -16.31
CA GLY A 212 -23.74 3.95 -15.60
C GLY A 212 -23.86 5.43 -15.98
N LEU A 213 -22.85 5.99 -16.67
CA LEU A 213 -22.83 7.39 -17.13
C LEU A 213 -23.24 7.57 -18.61
N LEU A 214 -23.32 6.46 -19.37
CA LEU A 214 -23.77 6.43 -20.78
C LEU A 214 -25.28 6.13 -20.86
#